data_AF-C5XII4-F1
#
_entry.id   AF-C5XII4-F1
#
_cell.length_a   1.000
_cell.length_b   1.000
_cell.length_c   1.000
_cell.angle_alpha   90.00
_cell.angle_beta   90.00
_cell.angle_gamma   90.00
#
_symmetry.space_group_name_H-M   'P 1'
#
loop_
_entity.id
_entity.type
_entity.pdbx_description
1 polymer ?
#
loop_
_entity_poly.entity_id
_entity_poly.type
_entity_poly.pdbx_seq_one_letter_code
_entity_poly.pdbx_strand_id
1 'polypeptide(L)'
;MEVKPHTARVLVGRLRGAVATLDGAAAAAAVSEIRLVSKTDPEIRAPLADAGAVPLLAAQLQHASPAAVDAAAALLNISISARDQVASAPGVLDALTSALRSGDAAHHAAAVVHSLLCGGAGAGGEANRAAVCARRPLLSALVALLRAPPSTRATKDALKALFGVALYPPSRATLVSLGVVQALFALVMTDARNGIVEDATAVVAQVAGCAESLEAFRWVSGVRILLDFVEPGGAATPRQRENAAAALLNLVVAGGEAAAAEVVAVGGAEETVREFAEDSAATPRGKAKAEALLRALEGAGPAARRREHRLSDFLDGLVQSDPYISSPASASTHG
;
A
#
# COMPACT_ATOMS: atom_id res chain seq x y z
N MET A 1 -28.39 -8.20 25.46
CA MET A 1 -27.37 -7.28 24.89
C MET A 1 -25.93 -7.63 25.28
N GLU A 2 -25.66 -8.61 26.17
CA GLU A 2 -24.30 -8.89 26.71
C GLU A 2 -23.58 -10.13 26.15
N VAL A 3 -24.16 -10.82 25.16
CA VAL A 3 -23.61 -12.12 24.71
C VAL A 3 -22.23 -11.96 24.07
N LYS A 4 -22.03 -10.99 23.18
CA LYS A 4 -20.74 -10.82 22.45
C LYS A 4 -19.59 -10.40 23.37
N PRO A 5 -19.74 -9.40 24.27
CA PRO A 5 -18.68 -9.06 25.23
C PRO A 5 -18.36 -10.18 26.21
N HIS A 6 -19.36 -11.00 26.59
CA HIS A 6 -19.10 -12.19 27.42
C HIS A 6 -18.30 -13.23 26.65
N THR A 7 -18.73 -13.62 25.45
CA THR A 7 -18.01 -14.57 24.60
C THR A 7 -16.57 -14.13 24.31
N ALA A 8 -16.36 -12.85 23.98
CA ALA A 8 -15.03 -12.30 23.75
C ALA A 8 -14.13 -12.45 24.99
N ARG A 9 -14.63 -12.13 26.20
CA ARG A 9 -13.87 -12.31 27.44
C ARG A 9 -13.53 -13.77 27.73
N VAL A 10 -14.44 -14.71 27.43
CA VAL A 10 -14.18 -16.15 27.59
C VAL A 10 -13.08 -16.61 26.64
N LEU A 11 -13.16 -16.25 25.35
CA LEU A 11 -12.15 -16.61 24.35
C LEU A 11 -10.77 -16.03 24.69
N VAL A 12 -10.71 -14.75 25.03
CA VAL A 12 -9.47 -14.07 25.40
C VAL A 12 -8.92 -14.59 26.73
N GLY A 13 -9.80 -14.95 27.68
CA GLY A 13 -9.42 -15.59 28.94
C GLY A 13 -8.74 -16.95 28.72
N ARG A 14 -9.24 -17.76 27.79
CA ARG A 14 -8.61 -19.05 27.42
C ARG A 14 -7.22 -18.84 26.81
N LEU A 15 -7.08 -17.90 25.87
CA LEU A 15 -5.77 -17.56 25.31
C LEU A 15 -4.80 -17.06 26.39
N ARG A 16 -5.27 -16.16 27.28
CA ARG A 16 -4.47 -15.66 28.39
C ARG A 16 -4.00 -16.77 29.32
N GLY A 17 -4.88 -17.71 29.67
CA GLY A 17 -4.56 -18.87 30.49
C GLY A 17 -3.49 -19.74 29.83
N ALA A 18 -3.67 -20.08 28.55
CA ALA A 18 -2.69 -20.89 27.81
C ALA A 18 -1.31 -20.22 27.69
N VAL A 19 -1.27 -18.90 27.46
CA VAL A 19 -0.02 -18.13 27.42
C VAL A 19 0.65 -18.10 28.80
N ALA A 20 -0.13 -17.93 29.88
CA ALA A 20 0.40 -17.90 31.25
C ALA A 20 1.03 -19.24 31.68
N THR A 21 0.50 -20.36 31.18
CA THR A 21 1.04 -21.70 31.44
C THR A 21 2.08 -22.15 30.41
N LEU A 22 2.44 -21.30 29.44
CA LEU A 22 3.34 -21.63 28.32
C LEU A 22 2.87 -22.86 27.51
N ASP A 23 1.56 -23.08 27.44
CA ASP A 23 0.97 -24.17 26.67
C ASP A 23 0.73 -23.73 25.22
N GLY A 24 1.71 -24.01 24.36
CA GLY A 24 1.66 -23.64 22.95
C GLY A 24 0.51 -24.30 22.17
N ALA A 25 0.10 -25.51 22.53
CA ALA A 25 -0.99 -26.22 21.84
C ALA A 25 -2.34 -25.61 22.23
N ALA A 26 -2.56 -25.34 23.51
CA ALA A 26 -3.76 -24.64 23.98
C ALA A 26 -3.83 -23.21 23.45
N ALA A 27 -2.70 -22.51 23.35
CA ALA A 27 -2.63 -21.17 22.77
C ALA A 27 -3.01 -21.20 21.29
N ALA A 28 -2.46 -22.14 20.50
CA ALA A 28 -2.80 -22.29 19.09
C ALA A 28 -4.30 -22.61 18.89
N ALA A 29 -4.88 -23.47 19.71
CA ALA A 29 -6.32 -23.77 19.68
C ALA A 29 -7.16 -22.52 19.98
N ALA A 30 -6.81 -21.75 21.02
CA ALA A 30 -7.52 -20.53 21.37
C ALA A 30 -7.41 -19.45 20.28
N VAL A 31 -6.24 -19.30 19.66
CA VAL A 31 -6.03 -18.38 18.53
C VAL A 31 -6.88 -18.78 17.33
N SER A 32 -6.91 -20.07 16.99
CA SER A 32 -7.72 -20.58 15.88
C SER A 32 -9.22 -20.32 16.09
N GLU A 33 -9.70 -20.48 17.33
CA GLU A 33 -11.09 -20.16 17.70
C GLU A 33 -11.39 -18.66 17.59
N ILE A 34 -10.51 -17.80 18.10
CA ILE A 34 -10.63 -16.33 17.96
C ILE A 34 -10.66 -15.93 16.48
N ARG A 35 -9.78 -16.53 15.66
CA ARG A 35 -9.78 -16.30 14.21
C ARG A 35 -11.10 -16.70 13.57
N LEU A 36 -11.60 -17.90 13.88
CA LEU A 36 -12.84 -18.42 13.30
C LEU A 36 -14.00 -17.48 13.61
N VAL A 37 -14.16 -17.12 14.89
CA VAL A 37 -15.27 -16.28 15.34
C VAL A 37 -15.17 -14.86 14.78
N SER A 38 -13.98 -14.25 14.78
CA SER A 38 -13.77 -12.91 14.19
C SER A 38 -13.98 -12.88 12.67
N LYS A 39 -13.79 -14.02 11.98
CA LYS A 39 -14.06 -14.15 10.54
C LYS A 39 -15.56 -14.18 10.25
N THR A 40 -16.31 -14.96 11.02
CA THR A 40 -17.74 -15.20 10.77
C THR A 40 -18.65 -14.13 11.36
N ASP A 41 -18.18 -13.38 12.37
CA ASP A 41 -18.98 -12.43 13.11
C ASP A 41 -18.27 -11.08 13.25
N PRO A 42 -18.63 -10.07 12.43
CA PRO A 42 -18.06 -8.74 12.53
C PRO A 42 -18.31 -8.04 13.86
N GLU A 43 -19.45 -8.29 14.51
CA GLU A 43 -19.85 -7.61 15.75
C GLU A 43 -18.98 -7.99 16.94
N ILE A 44 -18.31 -9.15 16.89
CA ILE A 44 -17.43 -9.61 17.98
C ILE A 44 -16.03 -8.99 17.93
N ARG A 45 -15.63 -8.36 16.81
CA ARG A 45 -14.26 -7.89 16.58
C ARG A 45 -13.85 -6.78 17.56
N ALA A 46 -14.70 -5.77 17.75
CA ALA A 46 -14.46 -4.72 18.75
C ALA A 46 -14.48 -5.29 20.19
N PRO A 47 -15.47 -6.10 20.60
CA PRO A 47 -15.43 -6.81 21.87
C PRO A 47 -14.17 -7.66 22.13
N LEU A 48 -13.62 -8.32 21.11
CA LEU A 48 -12.34 -9.04 21.22
C LEU A 48 -11.17 -8.09 21.49
N ALA A 49 -11.12 -6.96 20.80
CA ALA A 49 -10.12 -5.92 21.05
C ALA A 49 -10.23 -5.38 22.47
N ASP A 50 -11.45 -5.02 22.92
CA ASP A 50 -11.74 -4.50 24.26
C ASP A 50 -11.40 -5.50 25.36
N ALA A 51 -11.58 -6.80 25.11
CA ALA A 51 -11.19 -7.87 26.04
C ALA A 51 -9.67 -8.08 26.15
N GLY A 52 -8.86 -7.40 25.31
CA GLY A 52 -7.41 -7.45 25.30
C GLY A 52 -6.83 -8.53 24.38
N ALA A 53 -7.52 -8.90 23.30
CA ALA A 53 -7.02 -9.89 22.34
C ALA A 53 -5.75 -9.41 21.61
N VAL A 54 -5.67 -8.12 21.24
CA VAL A 54 -4.64 -7.62 20.33
C VAL A 54 -3.21 -7.88 20.83
N PRO A 55 -2.82 -7.52 22.07
CA PRO A 55 -1.46 -7.77 22.55
C PRO A 55 -1.14 -9.27 22.65
N LEU A 56 -2.12 -10.10 23.03
CA LEU A 56 -1.95 -11.55 23.11
C LEU A 56 -1.73 -12.17 21.74
N LEU A 57 -2.50 -11.76 20.73
CA LEU A 57 -2.34 -12.19 19.34
C LEU A 57 -1.00 -11.70 18.76
N ALA A 58 -0.60 -10.46 19.05
CA ALA A 58 0.68 -9.91 18.62
C ALA A 58 1.87 -10.72 19.18
N ALA A 59 1.80 -11.16 20.44
CA ALA A 59 2.82 -12.03 21.02
C ALA A 59 2.94 -13.38 20.28
N GLN A 60 1.85 -13.90 19.69
CA GLN A 60 1.89 -15.13 18.89
C GLN A 60 2.55 -14.98 17.52
N LEU A 61 2.82 -13.75 17.07
CA LEU A 61 3.56 -13.49 15.83
C LEU A 61 5.08 -13.56 16.00
N GLN A 62 5.54 -13.52 17.25
CA GLN A 62 6.96 -13.59 17.58
C GLN A 62 7.40 -15.07 17.61
N HIS A 63 8.63 -15.35 17.17
CA HIS A 63 9.29 -16.66 17.33
C HIS A 63 8.63 -17.88 16.66
N ALA A 64 8.27 -17.80 15.38
CA ALA A 64 7.83 -18.95 14.57
C ALA A 64 6.77 -19.85 15.27
N SER A 65 5.84 -19.22 16.00
CA SER A 65 4.75 -19.94 16.65
C SER A 65 3.92 -20.69 15.60
N PRO A 66 3.50 -21.94 15.86
CA PRO A 66 2.53 -22.64 15.02
C PRO A 66 1.22 -21.84 14.84
N ALA A 67 0.90 -20.95 15.77
CA ALA A 67 -0.29 -20.11 15.75
C ALA A 67 -0.13 -18.81 14.94
N ALA A 68 1.07 -18.50 14.41
CA ALA A 68 1.37 -17.19 13.82
C ALA A 68 0.44 -16.83 12.64
N VAL A 69 0.14 -17.79 11.77
CA VAL A 69 -0.75 -17.58 10.61
C VAL A 69 -2.17 -17.23 11.08
N ASP A 70 -2.68 -17.99 12.06
CA ASP A 70 -4.03 -17.78 12.57
C ASP A 70 -4.12 -16.50 13.42
N ALA A 71 -3.06 -16.15 14.15
CA ALA A 71 -2.95 -14.91 14.90
C ALA A 71 -2.95 -13.69 13.97
N ALA A 72 -2.18 -13.74 12.88
CA ALA A 72 -2.14 -12.67 11.87
C ALA A 72 -3.51 -12.52 11.18
N ALA A 73 -4.19 -13.63 10.89
CA ALA A 73 -5.55 -13.62 10.34
C ALA A 73 -6.58 -13.03 11.32
N ALA A 74 -6.50 -13.40 12.60
CA ALA A 74 -7.36 -12.84 13.64
C ALA A 74 -7.13 -11.33 13.80
N LEU A 75 -5.88 -10.88 13.81
CA LEU A 75 -5.52 -9.45 13.83
C LEU A 75 -6.06 -8.72 12.61
N LEU A 76 -6.00 -9.32 11.42
CA LEU A 76 -6.60 -8.75 10.20
C LEU A 76 -8.11 -8.62 10.34
N ASN A 77 -8.80 -9.65 10.82
CA ASN A 77 -10.24 -9.58 11.03
C ASN A 77 -10.60 -8.46 12.01
N ILE A 78 -9.87 -8.36 13.13
CA ILE A 78 -10.08 -7.34 14.15
C ILE A 78 -9.80 -5.94 13.58
N SER A 79 -8.71 -5.75 12.83
CA SER A 79 -8.31 -4.44 12.30
C SER A 79 -9.32 -3.83 11.33
N ILE A 80 -10.18 -4.66 10.71
CA ILE A 80 -11.27 -4.18 9.85
C ILE A 80 -12.31 -3.38 10.65
N SER A 81 -12.54 -3.71 11.93
CA SER A 81 -13.60 -3.11 12.75
C SER A 81 -13.08 -2.33 13.97
N ALA A 82 -11.84 -2.58 14.40
CA ALA A 82 -11.22 -2.01 15.59
C ALA A 82 -9.79 -1.52 15.29
N ARG A 83 -9.65 -0.77 14.18
CA ARG A 83 -8.36 -0.31 13.64
C ARG A 83 -7.52 0.46 14.66
N ASP A 84 -8.15 1.42 15.35
CA ASP A 84 -7.45 2.30 16.29
C ASP A 84 -6.96 1.51 17.50
N GLN A 85 -7.75 0.55 17.99
CA GLN A 85 -7.32 -0.36 19.04
C GLN A 85 -6.17 -1.26 18.60
N VAL A 86 -6.18 -1.72 17.34
CA VAL A 86 -5.06 -2.50 16.80
C VAL A 86 -3.81 -1.65 16.66
N ALA A 87 -3.91 -0.44 16.10
CA ALA A 87 -2.77 0.45 15.86
C ALA A 87 -2.11 0.95 17.16
N SER A 88 -2.92 1.21 18.20
CA SER A 88 -2.44 1.69 19.50
C SER A 88 -1.93 0.58 20.43
N ALA A 89 -2.13 -0.69 20.08
CA ALA A 89 -1.69 -1.80 20.91
C ALA A 89 -0.15 -1.87 21.02
N PRO A 90 0.41 -1.93 22.25
CA PRO A 90 1.86 -2.01 22.44
C PRO A 90 2.49 -3.20 21.71
N GLY A 91 3.60 -2.96 21.02
CA GLY A 91 4.39 -4.00 20.34
C GLY A 91 3.78 -4.58 19.06
N VAL A 92 2.56 -4.18 18.67
CA VAL A 92 1.88 -4.74 17.48
C VAL A 92 2.65 -4.51 16.19
N LEU A 93 3.25 -3.33 16.00
CA LEU A 93 4.01 -3.02 14.77
C LEU A 93 5.33 -3.80 14.70
N ASP A 94 5.96 -4.09 15.85
CA ASP A 94 7.14 -4.96 15.91
C ASP A 94 6.78 -6.41 15.61
N ALA A 95 5.67 -6.89 16.19
CA ALA A 95 5.13 -8.21 15.92
C ALA A 95 4.77 -8.39 14.42
N LEU A 96 4.13 -7.40 13.80
CA LEU A 96 3.85 -7.39 12.37
C LEU A 96 5.14 -7.36 11.54
N THR A 97 6.15 -6.60 11.95
CA THR A 97 7.47 -6.58 11.29
C THR A 97 8.12 -7.96 11.30
N SER A 98 8.06 -8.67 12.41
CA SER A 98 8.51 -10.07 12.52
C SER A 98 7.71 -10.98 11.60
N ALA A 99 6.38 -10.87 11.61
CA ALA A 99 5.49 -11.70 10.81
C ALA A 99 5.67 -11.48 9.29
N LEU A 100 5.98 -10.27 8.84
CA LEU A 100 6.30 -9.97 7.44
C LEU A 100 7.55 -10.74 6.95
N ARG A 101 8.44 -11.14 7.85
CA ARG A 101 9.62 -11.97 7.53
C ARG A 101 9.32 -13.47 7.65
N SER A 102 8.16 -13.86 8.17
CA SER A 102 7.72 -15.25 8.28
C SER A 102 6.84 -15.61 7.08
N GLY A 103 7.26 -16.59 6.28
CA GLY A 103 6.65 -16.89 4.97
C GLY A 103 5.11 -17.03 5.02
N ASP A 104 4.60 -17.86 5.92
CA ASP A 104 3.17 -18.22 5.91
C ASP A 104 2.25 -17.12 6.48
N ALA A 105 2.74 -16.30 7.40
CA ALA A 105 1.95 -15.21 8.01
C ALA A 105 2.15 -13.86 7.31
N ALA A 106 3.15 -13.73 6.42
CA ALA A 106 3.52 -12.48 5.79
C ALA A 106 2.36 -11.80 5.05
N HIS A 107 1.53 -12.57 4.33
CA HIS A 107 0.43 -11.99 3.58
C HIS A 107 -0.66 -11.40 4.50
N HIS A 108 -1.02 -12.09 5.59
CA HIS A 108 -1.93 -11.54 6.60
C HIS A 108 -1.32 -10.32 7.28
N ALA A 109 -0.03 -10.35 7.64
CA ALA A 109 0.65 -9.22 8.26
C ALA A 109 0.66 -7.98 7.34
N ALA A 110 0.94 -8.16 6.05
CA ALA A 110 0.87 -7.09 5.06
C ALA A 110 -0.56 -6.54 4.92
N ALA A 111 -1.57 -7.41 4.94
CA ALA A 111 -2.97 -7.01 4.92
C ALA A 111 -3.39 -6.25 6.19
N VAL A 112 -2.88 -6.61 7.38
CA VAL A 112 -3.08 -5.83 8.61
C VAL A 112 -2.49 -4.44 8.43
N VAL A 113 -1.23 -4.33 7.98
CA VAL A 113 -0.58 -3.03 7.76
C VAL A 113 -1.39 -2.16 6.78
N HIS A 114 -1.82 -2.73 5.65
CA HIS A 114 -2.69 -2.03 4.72
C HIS A 114 -3.99 -1.56 5.39
N SER A 115 -4.64 -2.45 6.17
CA SER A 115 -5.83 -2.11 6.94
C SER A 115 -5.59 -0.92 7.86
N LEU A 116 -4.46 -0.86 8.57
CA LEU A 116 -4.10 0.26 9.47
C LEU A 116 -3.89 1.59 8.72
N LEU A 117 -3.45 1.56 7.46
CA LEU A 117 -3.23 2.74 6.61
C LEU A 117 -4.53 3.31 6.01
N CYS A 118 -5.59 2.50 5.92
CA CYS A 118 -6.91 2.88 5.40
C CYS A 118 -7.79 3.65 6.40
N GLY A 119 -7.24 4.16 7.51
CA GLY A 119 -7.95 5.07 8.42
C GLY A 119 -8.55 6.28 7.68
N GLY A 120 -9.78 6.67 8.02
CA GLY A 120 -10.44 7.84 7.42
C GLY A 120 -9.75 9.16 7.80
N ALA A 121 -10.13 10.25 7.15
CA ALA A 121 -9.53 11.60 7.29
C ALA A 121 -9.75 12.28 8.66
N GLY A 122 -10.16 11.53 9.69
CA GLY A 122 -10.22 12.01 11.06
C GLY A 122 -8.86 11.91 11.76
N ALA A 123 -8.68 12.66 12.85
CA ALA A 123 -7.42 12.73 13.60
C ALA A 123 -6.84 11.36 14.01
N GLY A 124 -7.69 10.37 14.31
CA GLY A 124 -7.24 9.00 14.63
C GLY A 124 -6.61 8.26 13.43
N GLY A 125 -7.15 8.44 12.23
CA GLY A 125 -6.64 7.81 11.02
C GLY A 125 -5.27 8.36 10.60
N GLU A 126 -5.07 9.67 10.75
CA GLU A 126 -3.80 10.31 10.44
C GLU A 126 -2.70 9.91 11.44
N ALA A 127 -3.01 9.85 12.74
CA ALA A 127 -2.08 9.39 13.76
C ALA A 127 -1.61 7.94 13.53
N ASN A 128 -2.53 7.03 13.19
CA ASN A 128 -2.18 5.65 12.87
C ASN A 128 -1.27 5.56 11.64
N ARG A 129 -1.60 6.30 10.57
CA ARG A 129 -0.79 6.34 9.35
C ARG A 129 0.62 6.85 9.64
N ALA A 130 0.74 7.94 10.39
CA ALA A 130 2.03 8.48 10.81
C ALA A 130 2.83 7.47 11.64
N ALA A 131 2.19 6.79 12.60
CA ALA A 131 2.83 5.78 13.44
C ALA A 131 3.36 4.59 12.61
N VAL A 132 2.57 4.07 11.66
CA VAL A 132 3.00 3.00 10.75
C VAL A 132 4.17 3.46 9.87
N CYS A 133 4.05 4.66 9.26
CA CYS A 133 5.06 5.18 8.35
C CYS A 133 6.38 5.54 9.05
N ALA A 134 6.37 5.81 10.36
CA ALA A 134 7.58 6.04 11.14
C ALA A 134 8.41 4.75 11.38
N ARG A 135 7.83 3.56 11.17
CA ARG A 135 8.51 2.28 11.44
C ARG A 135 9.35 1.82 10.25
N ARG A 136 10.55 2.37 10.11
CA ARG A 136 11.51 1.97 9.05
C ARG A 136 11.73 0.45 8.93
N PRO A 137 11.86 -0.34 10.02
CA PRO A 137 12.00 -1.80 9.90
C PRO A 137 10.79 -2.51 9.29
N LEU A 138 9.58 -2.00 9.55
CA LEU A 138 8.34 -2.51 8.97
C LEU A 138 8.28 -2.22 7.47
N LEU A 139 8.59 -0.99 7.08
CA LEU A 139 8.65 -0.60 5.67
C LEU A 139 9.70 -1.42 4.90
N SER A 140 10.86 -1.65 5.51
CA SER A 140 11.92 -2.49 4.94
C SER A 140 11.44 -3.93 4.71
N ALA A 141 10.67 -4.49 5.66
CA ALA A 141 10.10 -5.84 5.52
C ALA A 141 9.06 -5.91 4.39
N LEU A 142 8.22 -4.89 4.21
CA LEU A 142 7.29 -4.81 3.07
C LEU A 142 8.03 -4.78 1.72
N VAL A 143 9.09 -3.99 1.60
CA VAL A 143 9.91 -3.94 0.37
C VAL A 143 10.58 -5.30 0.10
N ALA A 144 11.05 -5.99 1.15
CA ALA A 144 11.66 -7.31 1.02
C ALA A 144 10.69 -8.36 0.48
N LEU A 145 9.39 -8.27 0.79
CA LEU A 145 8.37 -9.19 0.25
C LEU A 145 8.22 -9.10 -1.28
N LEU A 146 8.52 -7.95 -1.89
CA LEU A 146 8.52 -7.82 -3.35
C LEU A 146 9.69 -8.55 -4.01
N ARG A 147 10.77 -8.83 -3.25
CA ARG A 147 11.98 -9.51 -3.73
C ARG A 147 12.01 -11.01 -3.39
N ALA A 148 11.08 -11.47 -2.56
CA ALA A 148 10.96 -12.86 -2.15
C ALA A 148 10.42 -13.74 -3.30
N PRO A 149 10.60 -15.07 -3.24
CA PRO A 149 9.98 -15.99 -4.19
C PRO A 149 8.47 -15.72 -4.32
N PRO A 150 7.91 -15.85 -5.54
CA PRO A 150 6.61 -15.28 -5.84
C PRO A 150 5.48 -16.01 -5.11
N SER A 151 4.90 -15.34 -4.11
CA SER A 151 3.57 -15.65 -3.57
C SER A 151 2.58 -14.58 -4.03
N THR A 152 1.63 -14.95 -4.91
CA THR A 152 0.67 -14.01 -5.50
C THR A 152 -0.05 -13.16 -4.43
N ARG A 153 -0.47 -13.79 -3.32
CA ARG A 153 -1.22 -13.11 -2.27
C ARG A 153 -0.32 -12.18 -1.45
N ALA A 154 0.85 -12.66 -1.04
CA ALA A 154 1.79 -11.84 -0.27
C ALA A 154 2.27 -10.62 -1.08
N THR A 155 2.56 -10.79 -2.37
CA THR A 155 2.93 -9.68 -3.25
C THR A 155 1.81 -8.65 -3.37
N LYS A 156 0.55 -9.09 -3.61
CA LYS A 156 -0.60 -8.16 -3.69
C LYS A 156 -0.82 -7.39 -2.40
N ASP A 157 -0.79 -8.08 -1.26
CA ASP A 157 -1.02 -7.44 0.03
C ASP A 157 0.13 -6.48 0.38
N ALA A 158 1.39 -6.82 0.02
CA ALA A 158 2.53 -5.92 0.16
C ALA A 158 2.40 -4.68 -0.75
N LEU A 159 2.00 -4.84 -2.01
CA LEU A 159 1.78 -3.72 -2.93
C LEU A 159 0.68 -2.78 -2.43
N LYS A 160 -0.44 -3.31 -1.91
CA LYS A 160 -1.50 -2.50 -1.29
C LYS A 160 -1.02 -1.73 -0.07
N ALA A 161 -0.22 -2.38 0.79
CA ALA A 161 0.38 -1.72 1.95
C ALA A 161 1.34 -0.61 1.51
N LEU A 162 2.24 -0.89 0.55
CA LEU A 162 3.20 0.08 0.02
C LEU A 162 2.52 1.26 -0.69
N PHE A 163 1.42 1.01 -1.41
CA PHE A 163 0.58 2.07 -1.97
C PHE A 163 0.03 2.97 -0.85
N GLY A 164 -0.55 2.37 0.19
CA GLY A 164 -1.07 3.10 1.35
C GLY A 164 0.00 3.92 2.09
N VAL A 165 1.23 3.41 2.17
CA VAL A 165 2.38 4.16 2.72
C VAL A 165 2.73 5.31 1.79
N ALA A 166 2.88 5.08 0.48
CA ALA A 166 3.27 6.10 -0.49
C ALA A 166 2.22 7.23 -0.67
N LEU A 167 0.97 7.00 -0.28
CA LEU A 167 -0.05 8.04 -0.13
C LEU A 167 0.21 9.01 1.03
N TYR A 168 1.17 8.72 1.91
CA TYR A 168 1.70 9.64 2.92
C TYR A 168 3.00 10.25 2.41
N PRO A 169 3.00 11.48 1.85
CA PRO A 169 4.18 12.06 1.19
C PRO A 169 5.49 12.01 2.00
N PRO A 170 5.49 12.26 3.33
CA PRO A 170 6.71 12.19 4.14
C PRO A 170 7.40 10.81 4.15
N SER A 171 6.68 9.73 3.80
CA SER A 171 7.24 8.38 3.76
C SER A 171 7.96 8.03 2.44
N ARG A 172 7.70 8.77 1.35
CA ARG A 172 8.16 8.41 0.00
C ARG A 172 9.70 8.35 -0.08
N ALA A 173 10.39 9.38 0.42
CA ALA A 173 11.85 9.41 0.49
C ALA A 173 12.42 8.23 1.32
N THR A 174 11.73 7.86 2.40
CA THR A 174 12.10 6.68 3.20
C THR A 174 11.96 5.40 2.39
N LEU A 175 10.86 5.21 1.67
CA LEU A 175 10.68 4.04 0.80
C LEU A 175 11.74 3.97 -0.32
N VAL A 176 12.05 5.11 -0.95
CA VAL A 176 13.11 5.21 -1.97
C VAL A 176 14.45 4.78 -1.37
N SER A 177 14.82 5.29 -0.19
CA SER A 177 16.06 4.90 0.51
C SER A 177 16.13 3.42 0.91
N LEU A 178 14.98 2.73 1.00
CA LEU A 178 14.87 1.29 1.27
C LEU A 178 14.94 0.44 -0.02
N GLY A 179 15.05 1.09 -1.18
CA GLY A 179 15.16 0.46 -2.47
C GLY A 179 13.84 -0.04 -3.04
N VAL A 180 12.72 0.62 -2.71
CA VAL A 180 11.40 0.25 -3.22
C VAL A 180 11.35 0.34 -4.76
N VAL A 181 12.02 1.33 -5.34
CA VAL A 181 12.02 1.58 -6.80
C VAL A 181 12.60 0.39 -7.54
N GLN A 182 13.77 -0.08 -7.12
CA GLN A 182 14.43 -1.26 -7.70
C GLN A 182 13.55 -2.51 -7.58
N ALA A 183 12.88 -2.70 -6.44
CA ALA A 183 12.00 -3.83 -6.23
C ALA A 183 10.76 -3.78 -7.15
N LEU A 184 10.15 -2.61 -7.30
CA LEU A 184 8.97 -2.42 -8.14
C LEU A 184 9.30 -2.59 -9.63
N PHE A 185 10.37 -1.97 -10.12
CA PHE A 185 10.75 -2.11 -11.53
C PHE A 185 11.20 -3.54 -11.86
N ALA A 186 11.89 -4.23 -10.95
CA ALA A 186 12.16 -5.66 -11.12
C ALA A 186 10.85 -6.46 -11.28
N LEU A 187 9.84 -6.17 -10.46
CA LEU A 187 8.54 -6.85 -10.53
C LEU A 187 7.79 -6.52 -11.83
N VAL A 188 7.77 -5.25 -12.24
CA VAL A 188 7.14 -4.79 -13.50
C VAL A 188 7.74 -5.50 -14.72
N MET A 189 9.05 -5.73 -14.72
CA MET A 189 9.76 -6.33 -15.86
C MET A 189 9.76 -7.86 -15.87
N THR A 190 9.46 -8.51 -14.75
CA THR A 190 9.60 -9.98 -14.62
C THR A 190 8.28 -10.71 -14.37
N ASP A 191 7.23 -10.01 -13.94
CA ASP A 191 5.94 -10.63 -13.63
C ASP A 191 4.97 -10.57 -14.83
N ALA A 192 4.52 -11.73 -15.30
CA ALA A 192 3.59 -11.81 -16.43
C ALA A 192 2.11 -11.59 -16.04
N ARG A 193 1.80 -11.45 -14.74
CA ARG A 193 0.41 -11.34 -14.27
C ARG A 193 -0.03 -9.88 -14.30
N ASN A 194 -0.92 -9.55 -15.23
CA ASN A 194 -1.42 -8.18 -15.43
C ASN A 194 -1.81 -7.46 -14.12
N GLY A 195 -2.53 -8.13 -13.22
CA GLY A 195 -2.95 -7.52 -11.95
C GLY A 195 -1.79 -7.18 -11.00
N ILE A 196 -0.67 -7.93 -11.03
CA ILE A 196 0.51 -7.59 -10.24
C ILE A 196 1.24 -6.39 -10.85
N VAL A 197 1.39 -6.36 -12.17
CA VAL A 197 2.04 -5.25 -12.88
C VAL A 197 1.21 -3.96 -12.74
N GLU A 198 -0.13 -4.06 -12.76
CA GLU A 198 -1.03 -2.94 -12.47
C GLU A 198 -0.83 -2.40 -11.06
N ASP A 199 -0.85 -3.27 -10.04
CA ASP A 199 -0.63 -2.86 -8.65
C ASP A 199 0.78 -2.26 -8.47
N ALA A 200 1.80 -2.84 -9.10
CA ALA A 200 3.19 -2.37 -9.03
C ALA A 200 3.36 -1.00 -9.68
N THR A 201 2.86 -0.80 -10.90
CA THR A 201 2.90 0.49 -11.60
C THR A 201 2.13 1.58 -10.85
N ALA A 202 1.04 1.23 -10.16
CA ALA A 202 0.33 2.17 -9.28
C ALA A 202 1.20 2.62 -8.10
N VAL A 203 1.97 1.71 -7.47
CA VAL A 203 2.94 2.09 -6.42
C VAL A 203 4.08 2.92 -7.01
N VAL A 204 4.60 2.57 -8.20
CA VAL A 204 5.62 3.36 -8.91
C VAL A 204 5.14 4.80 -9.11
N ALA A 205 3.89 4.99 -9.53
CA ALA A 205 3.32 6.31 -9.71
C ALA A 205 3.30 7.13 -8.42
N GLN A 206 2.99 6.52 -7.27
CA GLN A 206 2.98 7.23 -5.99
C GLN A 206 4.39 7.59 -5.51
N VAL A 207 5.35 6.67 -5.61
CA VAL A 207 6.73 6.94 -5.14
C VAL A 207 7.44 7.95 -6.04
N ALA A 208 7.10 8.03 -7.33
CA ALA A 208 7.63 9.04 -8.25
C ALA A 208 7.39 10.49 -7.77
N GLY A 209 6.36 10.72 -6.95
CA GLY A 209 6.04 12.03 -6.38
C GLY A 209 6.94 12.47 -5.23
N CYS A 210 8.24 12.19 -5.28
CA CYS A 210 9.25 12.78 -4.38
C CYS A 210 10.57 13.02 -5.13
N ALA A 211 11.34 14.03 -4.71
CA ALA A 211 12.55 14.44 -5.42
C ALA A 211 13.63 13.34 -5.46
N GLU A 212 13.73 12.54 -4.40
CA GLU A 212 14.68 11.43 -4.28
C GLU A 212 14.44 10.31 -5.31
N SER A 213 13.23 10.24 -5.89
CA SER A 213 12.90 9.23 -6.90
C SER A 213 13.65 9.41 -8.20
N LEU A 214 14.04 10.63 -8.58
CA LEU A 214 14.70 10.86 -9.88
C LEU A 214 15.98 10.01 -10.03
N GLU A 215 16.86 10.08 -9.04
CA GLU A 215 18.09 9.28 -9.05
C GLU A 215 17.78 7.78 -9.04
N ALA A 216 16.86 7.34 -8.17
CA ALA A 216 16.48 5.93 -8.13
C ALA A 216 15.89 5.41 -9.45
N PHE A 217 15.16 6.24 -10.18
CA PHE A 217 14.61 5.91 -11.50
C PHE A 217 15.72 5.84 -12.56
N ARG A 218 16.71 6.74 -12.54
CA ARG A 218 17.89 6.68 -13.42
C ARG A 218 18.62 5.34 -13.29
N TRP A 219 18.86 4.90 -12.06
CA TRP A 219 19.55 3.63 -11.76
C TRP A 219 18.89 2.40 -12.40
N VAL A 220 17.57 2.44 -12.64
CA VAL A 220 16.81 1.31 -13.19
C VAL A 220 16.29 1.57 -14.60
N SER A 221 16.75 2.63 -15.28
CA SER A 221 16.18 3.08 -16.57
C SER A 221 14.66 3.29 -16.51
N GLY A 222 14.14 3.73 -15.36
CA GLY A 222 12.72 3.76 -15.06
C GLY A 222 11.91 4.65 -16.00
N VAL A 223 12.46 5.80 -16.42
CA VAL A 223 11.81 6.71 -17.37
C VAL A 223 11.56 6.03 -18.71
N ARG A 224 12.57 5.34 -19.26
CA ARG A 224 12.42 4.61 -20.52
C ARG A 224 11.41 3.47 -20.41
N ILE A 225 11.49 2.66 -19.34
CA ILE A 225 10.52 1.59 -19.10
C ILE A 225 9.09 2.14 -19.03
N LEU A 226 8.87 3.27 -18.37
CA LEU A 226 7.55 3.87 -18.28
C LEU A 226 7.07 4.43 -19.62
N LEU A 227 7.97 5.00 -20.44
CA LEU A 227 7.63 5.43 -21.80
C LEU A 227 7.27 4.25 -22.69
N ASP A 228 8.00 3.14 -22.61
CA ASP A 228 7.66 1.89 -23.33
C ASP A 228 6.24 1.43 -22.96
N PHE A 229 5.82 1.56 -21.69
CA PHE A 229 4.43 1.29 -21.29
C PHE A 229 3.41 2.27 -21.88
N VAL A 230 3.79 3.53 -22.09
CA VAL A 230 2.96 4.58 -22.70
C VAL A 230 2.85 4.43 -24.22
N GLU A 231 3.77 3.73 -24.87
CA GLU A 231 3.68 3.45 -26.30
C GLU A 231 2.44 2.61 -26.66
N PRO A 232 1.86 2.80 -27.86
CA PRO A 232 0.79 1.96 -28.36
C PRO A 232 1.19 0.47 -28.34
N GLY A 233 0.43 -0.34 -27.58
CA GLY A 233 0.68 -1.77 -27.44
C GLY A 233 1.81 -2.16 -26.49
N GLY A 234 2.50 -1.20 -25.87
CA GLY A 234 3.60 -1.49 -24.93
C GLY A 234 3.12 -1.97 -23.55
N ALA A 235 1.93 -1.53 -23.11
CA ALA A 235 1.27 -2.04 -21.92
C ALA A 235 0.20 -3.10 -22.26
N ALA A 236 0.11 -4.15 -21.43
CA ALA A 236 -0.89 -5.19 -21.59
C ALA A 236 -2.31 -4.74 -21.20
N THR A 237 -2.45 -3.71 -20.36
CA THR A 237 -3.75 -3.17 -19.95
C THR A 237 -3.78 -1.64 -19.95
N PRO A 238 -4.96 -1.01 -20.16
CA PRO A 238 -5.09 0.44 -20.12
C PRO A 238 -4.68 1.05 -18.76
N ARG A 239 -4.86 0.30 -17.66
CA ARG A 239 -4.50 0.76 -16.32
C ARG A 239 -2.98 0.85 -16.13
N GLN A 240 -2.22 -0.10 -16.67
CA GLN A 240 -0.75 -0.05 -16.64
C GLN A 240 -0.24 1.20 -17.38
N ARG A 241 -0.84 1.51 -18.53
CA ARG A 241 -0.51 2.70 -19.34
C ARG A 241 -0.86 4.00 -18.61
N GLU A 242 -2.04 4.08 -18.01
CA GLU A 242 -2.48 5.20 -17.15
C GLU A 242 -1.52 5.42 -15.96
N ASN A 243 -1.16 4.34 -15.26
CA ASN A 243 -0.21 4.40 -14.15
C ASN A 243 1.18 4.86 -14.61
N ALA A 244 1.64 4.43 -15.79
CA ALA A 244 2.92 4.83 -16.34
C ALA A 244 2.97 6.34 -16.65
N ALA A 245 1.93 6.87 -17.30
CA ALA A 245 1.80 8.31 -17.53
C ALA A 245 1.70 9.10 -16.21
N ALA A 246 0.99 8.57 -15.21
CA ALA A 246 0.92 9.19 -13.89
C ALA A 246 2.28 9.18 -13.18
N ALA A 247 3.08 8.12 -13.31
CA ALA A 247 4.42 8.05 -12.75
C ALA A 247 5.37 9.08 -13.38
N LEU A 248 5.37 9.19 -14.72
CA LEU A 248 6.15 10.20 -15.44
C LEU A 248 5.73 11.62 -15.03
N LEU A 249 4.43 11.90 -14.98
CA LEU A 249 3.92 13.19 -14.50
C LEU A 249 4.40 13.50 -13.08
N ASN A 250 4.19 12.57 -12.14
CA ASN A 250 4.57 12.78 -10.75
C ASN A 250 6.08 12.98 -10.59
N LEU A 251 6.89 12.27 -11.39
CA LEU A 251 8.34 12.43 -11.42
C LEU A 251 8.75 13.83 -11.90
N VAL A 252 8.17 14.30 -13.00
CA VAL A 252 8.44 15.65 -13.55
C VAL A 252 8.03 16.72 -12.55
N VAL A 253 6.89 16.57 -11.90
CA VAL A 253 6.41 17.55 -10.92
C VAL A 253 7.27 17.60 -9.68
N ALA A 254 7.69 16.45 -9.16
CA ALA A 254 8.52 16.38 -7.96
C ALA A 254 10.00 16.71 -8.21
N GLY A 255 10.53 16.36 -9.38
CA GLY A 255 11.94 16.56 -9.76
C GLY A 255 12.21 17.81 -10.60
N GLY A 256 11.17 18.53 -11.02
CA GLY A 256 11.28 19.78 -11.78
C GLY A 256 12.01 19.63 -13.11
N GLU A 257 12.81 20.64 -13.46
CA GLU A 257 13.56 20.73 -14.73
C GLU A 257 14.48 19.52 -14.96
N ALA A 258 15.13 19.00 -13.91
CA ALA A 258 16.01 17.84 -14.05
C ALA A 258 15.25 16.57 -14.44
N ALA A 259 14.05 16.37 -13.90
CA ALA A 259 13.20 15.25 -14.26
C ALA A 259 12.55 15.44 -15.64
N ALA A 260 12.14 16.66 -16.00
CA ALA A 260 11.64 16.97 -17.34
C ALA A 260 12.71 16.70 -18.41
N ALA A 261 13.94 17.15 -18.18
CA ALA A 261 15.07 16.90 -19.07
C ALA A 261 15.35 15.40 -19.23
N GLU A 262 15.23 14.60 -18.16
CA GLU A 262 15.37 13.15 -18.22
C GLU A 262 14.32 12.51 -19.13
N VAL A 263 13.05 12.95 -19.05
CA VAL A 263 11.96 12.44 -19.91
C VAL A 263 12.19 12.83 -21.36
N VAL A 264 12.51 14.11 -21.63
CA VAL A 264 12.75 14.62 -22.99
C VAL A 264 14.00 14.01 -23.63
N ALA A 265 15.00 13.62 -22.83
CA ALA A 265 16.20 12.95 -23.33
C ALA A 265 15.91 11.57 -23.95
N VAL A 266 14.77 10.96 -23.63
CA VAL A 266 14.30 9.76 -24.34
C VAL A 266 13.65 10.20 -25.65
N GLY A 267 14.33 9.95 -26.76
CA GLY A 267 13.86 10.35 -28.10
C GLY A 267 12.44 9.86 -28.36
N GLY A 268 11.58 10.76 -28.86
CA GLY A 268 10.17 10.46 -29.13
C GLY A 268 9.23 10.60 -27.93
N ALA A 269 9.72 10.85 -26.70
CA ALA A 269 8.88 10.87 -25.50
C ALA A 269 7.66 11.82 -25.61
N GLU A 270 7.84 13.03 -26.12
CA GLU A 270 6.73 13.99 -26.28
C GLU A 270 5.70 13.52 -27.32
N GLU A 271 6.15 12.88 -28.40
CA GLU A 271 5.29 12.30 -29.43
C GLU A 271 4.50 11.12 -28.86
N THR A 272 5.17 10.19 -28.21
CA THR A 272 4.55 9.04 -27.51
C THR A 272 3.47 9.49 -26.51
N VAL A 273 3.75 10.51 -25.70
CA VAL A 273 2.77 11.03 -24.72
C VAL A 273 1.61 11.74 -25.42
N ARG A 274 1.86 12.48 -26.51
CA ARG A 274 0.81 13.13 -27.31
C ARG A 274 -0.11 12.13 -27.98
N GLU A 275 0.46 11.09 -28.60
CA GLU A 275 -0.30 9.98 -29.16
C GLU A 275 -1.18 9.32 -28.09
N PHE A 276 -0.67 9.13 -26.87
CA PHE A 276 -1.48 8.58 -25.78
C PHE A 276 -2.64 9.50 -25.36
N ALA A 277 -2.44 10.82 -25.34
CA ALA A 277 -3.50 11.79 -25.05
C ALA A 277 -4.63 11.73 -26.10
N GLU A 278 -4.28 11.48 -27.36
CA GLU A 278 -5.21 11.46 -28.49
C GLU A 278 -5.82 10.06 -28.74
N ASP A 279 -5.23 8.99 -28.20
CA ASP A 279 -5.62 7.61 -28.44
C ASP A 279 -7.09 7.33 -28.03
N SER A 280 -7.94 6.98 -28.99
CA SER A 280 -9.35 6.67 -28.74
C SER A 280 -9.61 5.48 -27.81
N ALA A 281 -8.66 4.54 -27.68
CA ALA A 281 -8.76 3.37 -26.79
C ALA A 281 -8.27 3.66 -25.35
N ALA A 282 -7.64 4.81 -25.10
CA ALA A 282 -7.15 5.19 -23.78
C ALA A 282 -8.29 5.59 -22.82
N THR A 283 -8.08 5.34 -21.53
CA THR A 283 -9.04 5.77 -20.49
C THR A 283 -9.07 7.30 -20.40
N PRO A 284 -10.22 7.91 -20.02
CA PRO A 284 -10.28 9.37 -19.82
C PRO A 284 -9.25 9.89 -18.82
N ARG A 285 -8.93 9.10 -17.79
CA ARG A 285 -7.89 9.42 -16.81
C ARG A 285 -6.49 9.34 -17.39
N GLY A 286 -6.18 8.30 -18.16
CA GLY A 286 -4.92 8.17 -18.87
C GLY A 286 -4.65 9.37 -19.76
N LYS A 287 -5.64 9.80 -20.55
CA LYS A 287 -5.57 11.01 -21.38
C LYS A 287 -5.30 12.26 -20.55
N ALA A 288 -6.07 12.48 -19.48
CA ALA A 288 -5.89 13.63 -18.60
C ALA A 288 -4.48 13.68 -17.97
N LYS A 289 -3.89 12.53 -17.64
CA LYS A 289 -2.51 12.44 -17.12
C LYS A 289 -1.47 12.71 -18.20
N ALA A 290 -1.68 12.22 -19.43
CA ALA A 290 -0.82 12.51 -20.57
C ALA A 290 -0.82 14.01 -20.93
N GLU A 291 -1.99 14.64 -21.00
CA GLU A 291 -2.15 16.09 -21.22
C GLU A 291 -1.51 16.93 -20.10
N ALA A 292 -1.61 16.47 -18.85
CA ALA A 292 -0.94 17.13 -17.74
C ALA A 292 0.59 16.97 -17.82
N LEU A 293 1.09 15.82 -18.26
CA LEU A 293 2.51 15.57 -18.47
C LEU A 293 3.08 16.48 -19.57
N LEU A 294 2.41 16.59 -20.72
CA LEU A 294 2.84 17.49 -21.80
C LEU A 294 2.96 18.94 -21.31
N ARG A 295 1.95 19.44 -20.58
CA ARG A 295 1.99 20.77 -19.98
C ARG A 295 3.11 20.94 -18.97
N ALA A 296 3.42 19.90 -18.20
CA ALA A 296 4.51 19.93 -17.22
C ALA A 296 5.89 19.95 -17.92
N LEU A 297 6.05 19.23 -19.04
CA LEU A 297 7.28 19.25 -19.84
C LEU A 297 7.49 20.63 -20.50
N GLU A 298 6.44 21.21 -21.09
CA GLU A 298 6.48 22.58 -21.64
C GLU A 298 6.81 23.63 -20.57
N GLY A 299 6.18 23.49 -19.40
CA GLY A 299 6.35 24.38 -18.25
C GLY A 299 7.64 24.16 -17.47
N ALA A 300 8.47 23.17 -17.80
CA ALA A 300 9.77 22.93 -17.17
C ALA A 300 10.95 23.44 -18.01
N GLY A 301 10.68 24.06 -19.17
CA GLY A 301 11.71 24.69 -19.99
C GLY A 301 12.33 25.94 -19.33
N PRO A 302 13.47 26.44 -19.85
CA PRO A 302 14.27 27.53 -19.25
C PRO A 302 13.53 28.87 -19.05
N ALA A 303 12.32 29.02 -19.60
CA ALA A 303 11.48 30.21 -19.47
C ALA A 303 10.54 30.22 -18.25
N ALA A 304 10.38 29.11 -17.51
CA ALA A 304 9.33 28.97 -16.52
C ALA A 304 9.78 29.26 -15.08
N ARG A 305 10.32 30.44 -14.84
CA ARG A 305 10.43 30.98 -13.47
C ARG A 305 9.06 31.54 -13.07
N ARG A 306 8.42 30.96 -12.05
CA ARG A 306 7.16 31.37 -11.38
C ARG A 306 5.89 30.61 -11.83
N ARG A 307 5.67 29.37 -11.35
CA ARG A 307 4.29 28.86 -11.08
C ARG A 307 4.26 27.52 -10.32
N GLU A 308 5.00 27.40 -9.22
CA GLU A 308 5.05 26.18 -8.41
C GLU A 308 3.77 25.87 -7.60
N HIS A 309 2.90 26.85 -7.33
CA HIS A 309 1.76 26.63 -6.41
C HIS A 309 0.46 26.11 -7.06
N ARG A 310 0.25 26.22 -8.38
CA ARG A 310 -1.05 25.84 -8.98
C ARG A 310 -1.15 24.38 -9.43
N LEU A 311 -0.02 23.69 -9.57
CA LEU A 311 0.02 22.31 -10.04
C LEU A 311 -0.22 21.31 -8.90
N SER A 312 0.29 21.63 -7.71
CA SER A 312 0.07 20.90 -6.45
C SER A 312 -1.43 20.66 -6.18
N ASP A 313 -2.22 21.74 -6.16
CA ASP A 313 -3.65 21.69 -5.83
C ASP A 313 -4.48 20.93 -6.89
N PHE A 314 -4.06 20.95 -8.16
CA PHE A 314 -4.70 20.19 -9.24
C PHE A 314 -4.42 18.69 -9.13
N LEU A 315 -3.20 18.30 -8.74
CA LEU A 315 -2.83 16.90 -8.55
C LEU A 315 -3.54 16.30 -7.34
N ASP A 316 -3.69 17.05 -6.25
CA ASP A 316 -4.47 16.62 -5.09
C ASP A 316 -5.96 16.39 -5.44
N GLY A 317 -6.54 17.19 -6.33
CA GLY A 317 -7.90 16.98 -6.85
C GLY A 317 -8.05 15.70 -7.71
N LEU A 318 -7.00 15.30 -8.44
CA LEU A 318 -6.97 14.04 -9.18
C LEU A 318 -6.77 12.81 -8.27
N VAL A 319 -6.12 12.97 -7.11
CA VAL A 319 -6.00 11.91 -6.10
C VAL A 319 -7.34 11.69 -5.39
N GLN A 320 -8.09 12.74 -5.06
CA GLN A 320 -9.38 12.64 -4.36
C GLN A 320 -10.52 12.03 -5.20
N SER A 321 -10.40 12.00 -6.53
CA SER A 321 -11.40 11.44 -7.46
C SER A 321 -11.17 9.96 -7.81
N ASP A 322 -10.25 9.29 -7.11
CA ASP A 322 -9.96 7.87 -7.29
C ASP A 322 -11.00 6.97 -6.57
N PRO A 323 -11.78 6.14 -7.28
CA PRO A 323 -12.80 5.26 -6.71
C PRO A 323 -12.21 4.15 -5.84
N TYR A 324 -10.88 3.96 -5.84
CA TYR A 324 -10.21 3.12 -4.85
C TYR A 324 -10.03 3.79 -3.47
N ILE A 325 -10.29 5.10 -3.38
CA ILE A 325 -10.35 5.88 -2.12
C ILE A 325 -11.80 6.00 -1.61
N SER A 326 -12.81 5.69 -2.44
CA SER A 326 -14.19 5.57 -1.97
C SER A 326 -14.38 4.28 -1.19
N SER A 327 -14.45 4.42 0.13
CA SER A 327 -14.96 3.40 1.05
C SER A 327 -16.33 2.90 0.56
N PRO A 328 -16.65 1.60 0.62
CA PRO A 328 -17.99 1.11 0.32
C PRO A 328 -18.93 1.55 1.45
N ALA A 329 -19.51 2.74 1.32
CA ALA A 329 -20.63 3.16 2.15
C ALA A 329 -21.89 2.39 1.70
N SER A 330 -22.22 1.37 2.48
CA SER A 330 -23.58 0.98 2.87
C SER A 330 -24.69 1.27 1.87
N ALA A 331 -25.02 0.30 1.01
CA ALA A 331 -26.35 0.21 0.44
C ALA A 331 -27.32 -0.24 1.55
N SER A 332 -27.96 0.73 2.22
CA SER A 332 -29.17 0.49 3.00
C SER A 332 -30.35 0.47 2.04
N THR A 333 -30.75 -0.72 1.60
CA THR A 333 -32.06 -0.99 1.00
C THR A 333 -33.03 -1.52 2.06
N HIS A 334 -34.31 -1.24 1.81
CA HIS A 334 -35.52 -1.49 2.60
C HIS A 334 -35.88 -0.34 3.55
N GLY A 335 -37.03 0.31 3.41
CA GLY A 335 -38.34 -0.24 3.04
C GLY A 335 -39.12 -0.47 4.31
#